data_AF-A0A7S2AEI7-F1
#
_entry.id   AF-A0A7S2AEI7-F1
#
_cell.length_a   1.000
_cell.length_b   1.000
_cell.length_c   1.000
_cell.angle_alpha   90.00
_cell.angle_beta   90.00
_cell.angle_gamma   90.00
#
_symmetry.space_group_name_H-M   'P 1'
#
loop_
_entity.id
_entity.type
_entity.pdbx_description
1 polymer ?
#
loop_
_entity_poly.entity_id
_entity_poly.type
_entity_poly.pdbx_seq_one_letter_code
_entity_poly.pdbx_strand_id
1 'polypeptide(L)'
;SASTNATQQATAQKTHCDSIQVLAEQTYCTYSLQLQTACGTYASCRNAHLPKYANTVQRVKHNVAGRKALYKSGLAIMCHLDVILGQNSKTHDVCTTLIIGHDPAHLDVTYPEAPTTKPCSTSGYTRSPCDAGWIADEFSGWMPSDVSAAPCSRCSWETSAPTPAPASTPTSAPTPASPR
;
A
#
# COMPACT_ATOMS: atom_id res chain seq x y z
N SER A 1 -13.07 -6.71 58.35
CA SER A 1 -14.09 -7.11 57.36
C SER A 1 -14.13 -6.17 56.15
N ALA A 2 -14.21 -4.85 56.33
CA ALA A 2 -14.22 -3.89 55.20
C ALA A 2 -12.90 -3.84 54.39
N SER A 3 -11.76 -3.82 55.08
CA SER A 3 -10.42 -3.78 54.45
C SER A 3 -10.12 -5.01 53.60
N THR A 4 -10.56 -6.19 54.04
CA THR A 4 -10.39 -7.46 53.29
C THR A 4 -11.19 -7.48 51.98
N ASN A 5 -12.40 -6.89 52.00
CA ASN A 5 -13.27 -6.82 50.83
C ASN A 5 -12.71 -5.83 49.78
N ALA A 6 -12.19 -4.68 50.23
CA ALA A 6 -11.51 -3.72 49.37
C ALA A 6 -10.26 -4.31 48.70
N THR A 7 -9.44 -5.07 49.44
CA THR A 7 -8.28 -5.77 48.87
C THR A 7 -8.68 -6.82 47.83
N GLN A 8 -9.75 -7.59 48.08
CA GLN A 8 -10.25 -8.57 47.10
C GLN A 8 -10.74 -7.91 45.81
N GLN A 9 -11.49 -6.80 45.92
CA GLN A 9 -11.95 -6.04 44.77
C GLN A 9 -10.79 -5.46 43.95
N ALA A 10 -9.78 -4.89 44.62
CA ALA A 10 -8.59 -4.37 43.95
C ALA A 10 -7.83 -5.46 43.17
N THR A 11 -7.64 -6.64 43.77
CA THR A 11 -6.98 -7.79 43.12
C THR A 11 -7.79 -8.31 41.92
N ALA A 12 -9.11 -8.42 42.06
CA ALA A 12 -9.99 -8.83 40.98
C ALA A 12 -9.94 -7.83 39.81
N GLN A 13 -9.99 -6.53 40.11
CA GLN A 13 -9.89 -5.48 39.11
C GLN A 13 -8.53 -5.48 38.42
N LYS A 14 -7.42 -5.67 39.15
CA LYS A 14 -6.08 -5.78 38.56
C LYS A 14 -5.99 -6.95 37.58
N THR A 15 -6.50 -8.12 37.98
CA THR A 15 -6.53 -9.31 37.12
C THR A 15 -7.34 -9.06 35.84
N HIS A 16 -8.46 -8.36 35.96
CA HIS A 16 -9.27 -7.96 34.82
C HIS A 16 -8.53 -7.00 33.89
N CYS A 17 -7.93 -5.92 34.42
CA CYS A 17 -7.13 -4.98 33.65
C CYS A 17 -5.96 -5.67 32.93
N ASP A 18 -5.28 -6.62 33.59
CA ASP A 18 -4.15 -7.34 33.01
C ASP A 18 -4.58 -8.20 31.82
N SER A 19 -5.74 -8.85 31.90
CA SER A 19 -6.29 -9.59 30.75
C SER A 19 -6.69 -8.68 29.59
N ILE A 20 -7.21 -7.48 29.88
CA ILE A 20 -7.49 -6.47 28.85
C ILE A 20 -6.20 -5.96 28.22
N GLN A 21 -5.15 -5.74 29.01
CA GLN A 21 -3.85 -5.31 28.49
C GLN A 21 -3.32 -6.34 27.48
N VAL A 22 -3.29 -7.63 27.84
CA VAL A 22 -2.84 -8.70 26.92
C VAL A 22 -3.63 -8.70 25.61
N LEU A 23 -4.95 -8.55 25.68
CA LEU A 23 -5.80 -8.48 24.50
C LEU A 23 -5.51 -7.24 23.64
N ALA A 24 -5.31 -6.08 24.27
CA ALA A 24 -5.00 -4.84 23.60
C ALA A 24 -3.65 -4.94 22.86
N GLU A 25 -2.62 -5.48 23.52
CA GLU A 25 -1.29 -5.70 22.93
C GLU A 25 -1.35 -6.64 21.72
N GLN A 26 -2.07 -7.77 21.83
CA GLN A 26 -2.24 -8.71 20.72
C GLN A 26 -3.00 -8.10 19.54
N THR A 27 -4.06 -7.34 19.84
CA THR A 27 -4.86 -6.68 18.80
C THR A 27 -4.07 -5.58 18.11
N TYR A 28 -3.30 -4.80 18.89
CA TYR A 28 -2.39 -3.78 18.37
C TYR A 28 -1.35 -4.40 17.42
N CYS A 29 -0.74 -5.53 17.80
CA CYS A 29 0.24 -6.22 16.94
C CYS A 29 -0.39 -6.70 15.64
N THR A 30 -1.59 -7.28 15.71
CA THR A 30 -2.35 -7.75 14.54
C THR A 30 -2.69 -6.59 13.61
N TYR A 31 -3.23 -5.51 14.18
CA TYR A 31 -3.59 -4.30 13.44
C TYR A 31 -2.36 -3.67 12.75
N SER A 32 -1.25 -3.53 13.47
CA SER A 32 -0.02 -2.95 12.94
C SER A 32 0.50 -3.74 11.73
N LEU A 33 0.52 -5.07 11.82
CA LEU A 33 0.92 -5.94 10.72
C LEU A 33 -0.03 -5.82 9.52
N GLN A 34 -1.35 -5.82 9.76
CA GLN A 34 -2.35 -5.67 8.71
C GLN A 34 -2.24 -4.31 8.01
N LEU A 35 -2.03 -3.24 8.77
CA LEU A 35 -1.85 -1.89 8.24
C LEU A 35 -0.60 -1.82 7.35
N GLN A 36 0.54 -2.32 7.82
CA GLN A 36 1.77 -2.38 7.04
C GLN A 36 1.58 -3.20 5.74
N THR A 37 0.93 -4.37 5.84
CA THR A 37 0.65 -5.24 4.70
C THR A 37 -0.29 -4.57 3.69
N ALA A 38 -1.36 -3.93 4.15
CA ALA A 38 -2.31 -3.23 3.30
C ALA A 38 -1.64 -2.04 2.59
N CYS A 39 -0.84 -1.25 3.31
CA CYS A 39 -0.07 -0.15 2.71
C CYS A 39 0.93 -0.65 1.66
N GLY A 40 1.69 -1.70 1.97
CA GLY A 40 2.65 -2.30 1.04
C GLY A 40 1.98 -2.88 -0.22
N THR A 41 0.84 -3.55 -0.05
CA THR A 41 0.03 -4.08 -1.15
C THR A 41 -0.50 -2.95 -2.03
N TYR A 42 -1.08 -1.91 -1.43
CA TYR A 42 -1.58 -0.74 -2.16
C TYR A 42 -0.48 -0.08 -2.98
N ALA A 43 0.68 0.20 -2.38
CA ALA A 43 1.81 0.82 -3.05
C ALA A 43 2.31 -0.04 -4.23
N SER A 44 2.45 -1.36 -4.02
CA SER A 44 2.89 -2.30 -5.04
C SER A 44 1.92 -2.38 -6.21
N CYS A 45 0.61 -2.52 -5.95
CA CYS A 45 -0.41 -2.51 -6.97
C CYS A 45 -0.40 -1.18 -7.75
N ARG A 46 -0.32 -0.05 -7.06
CA ARG A 46 -0.28 1.26 -7.71
C ARG A 46 0.93 1.40 -8.63
N ASN A 47 2.12 1.06 -8.15
CA ASN A 47 3.36 1.14 -8.93
C ASN A 47 3.33 0.22 -10.15
N ALA A 48 2.74 -0.97 -10.04
CA ALA A 48 2.62 -1.91 -11.14
C ALA A 48 1.58 -1.50 -12.20
N HIS A 49 0.49 -0.85 -11.79
CA HIS A 49 -0.66 -0.58 -12.68
C HIS A 49 -0.71 0.84 -13.23
N LEU A 50 -0.11 1.83 -12.56
CA LEU A 50 -0.10 3.21 -13.06
C LEU A 50 0.63 3.35 -14.42
N PRO A 51 1.80 2.73 -14.65
CA PRO A 51 2.43 2.73 -15.97
C PRO A 51 1.61 1.98 -17.03
N LYS A 52 0.97 0.87 -16.66
CA LYS A 52 0.10 0.10 -17.57
C LYS A 52 -1.10 0.92 -18.03
N TYR A 53 -1.69 1.68 -17.12
CA TYR A 53 -2.76 2.63 -17.43
C TYR A 53 -2.26 3.72 -18.39
N ALA A 54 -1.14 4.39 -18.08
CA ALA A 54 -0.58 5.45 -18.93
C ALA A 54 -0.27 4.96 -20.35
N ASN A 55 0.40 3.81 -20.46
CA ASN A 55 0.73 3.18 -21.74
C ASN A 55 -0.54 2.78 -22.52
N THR A 56 -1.57 2.30 -21.82
CA THR A 56 -2.83 1.93 -22.45
C THR A 56 -3.57 3.17 -22.96
N VAL A 57 -3.64 4.25 -22.19
CA VAL A 57 -4.22 5.53 -22.64
C VAL A 57 -3.50 6.04 -23.87
N GLN A 58 -2.17 6.06 -23.88
CA GLN A 58 -1.38 6.47 -25.05
C GLN A 58 -1.67 5.60 -26.28
N ARG A 59 -1.67 4.27 -26.11
CA ARG A 59 -1.98 3.33 -27.19
C ARG A 59 -3.39 3.55 -27.73
N VAL A 60 -4.39 3.73 -26.88
CA VAL A 60 -5.77 3.96 -27.31
C VAL A 60 -5.88 5.31 -28.03
N LYS A 61 -5.26 6.38 -27.54
CA LYS A 61 -5.22 7.68 -28.25
C LYS A 61 -4.66 7.54 -29.67
N HIS A 62 -3.55 6.81 -29.82
CA HIS A 62 -2.98 6.54 -31.13
C HIS A 62 -3.93 5.76 -32.04
N ASN A 63 -4.57 4.70 -31.52
CA ASN A 63 -5.54 3.91 -32.27
C ASN A 63 -6.79 4.71 -32.65
N VAL A 64 -7.29 5.58 -31.77
CA VAL A 64 -8.43 6.46 -32.04
C VAL A 64 -8.08 7.44 -33.16
N ALA A 65 -6.90 8.07 -33.10
CA ALA A 65 -6.43 8.94 -34.19
C ALA A 65 -6.35 8.19 -35.52
N GLY A 66 -5.79 6.96 -35.52
CA GLY A 66 -5.74 6.11 -36.70
C GLY A 66 -7.13 5.75 -37.24
N ARG A 67 -8.08 5.39 -36.37
CA ARG A 67 -9.47 5.09 -36.75
C ARG A 67 -10.19 6.31 -37.33
N LYS A 68 -9.98 7.49 -36.76
CA LYS A 68 -10.52 8.75 -37.29
C LYS A 68 -9.98 9.05 -38.68
N ALA A 69 -8.68 8.82 -38.92
CA ALA A 69 -8.08 8.97 -40.23
C ALA A 69 -8.62 7.95 -41.24
N LEU A 70 -8.69 6.67 -40.85
CA LEU A 70 -9.23 5.60 -41.70
C LEU A 70 -10.70 5.81 -42.06
N TYR A 71 -11.52 6.29 -41.11
CA TYR A 71 -12.91 6.63 -41.36
C TYR A 71 -13.02 7.72 -42.44
N LYS A 72 -12.24 8.80 -42.31
CA LYS A 72 -12.15 9.86 -43.31
C LYS A 72 -11.70 9.35 -44.68
N SER A 73 -10.66 8.52 -44.72
CA SER A 73 -10.20 7.88 -45.96
C SER A 73 -11.25 6.95 -46.58
N GLY A 74 -12.00 6.21 -45.77
CA GLY A 74 -13.09 5.35 -46.25
C GLY A 74 -14.20 6.16 -46.93
N LEU A 75 -14.61 7.28 -46.32
CA LEU A 75 -15.57 8.21 -46.91
C LEU A 75 -15.05 8.81 -48.23
N ALA A 76 -13.76 9.15 -48.28
CA ALA A 76 -13.11 9.64 -49.50
C ALA A 76 -13.21 8.62 -50.65
N ILE A 77 -12.81 7.38 -50.36
CA ILE A 77 -12.81 6.28 -51.33
C ILE A 77 -14.22 6.04 -51.85
N MET A 78 -15.21 5.94 -50.96
CA MET A 78 -16.61 5.77 -51.36
C MET A 78 -17.08 6.91 -52.27
N CYS A 79 -16.82 8.17 -51.90
CA CYS A 79 -17.20 9.31 -52.72
C CYS A 79 -16.57 9.25 -54.12
N HIS A 80 -15.27 8.95 -54.21
CA HIS A 80 -14.59 8.84 -55.50
C HIS A 80 -15.09 7.65 -56.33
N LEU A 81 -15.42 6.53 -55.71
CA LEU A 81 -16.02 5.39 -56.43
C LEU A 81 -17.37 5.76 -57.04
N ASP A 82 -18.22 6.46 -56.29
CA ASP A 82 -19.51 6.91 -56.82
C ASP A 82 -19.35 7.86 -58.03
N VAL A 83 -18.33 8.72 -58.01
CA VAL A 83 -17.99 9.62 -59.13
C VAL A 83 -17.53 8.81 -60.36
N ILE A 84 -16.61 7.86 -60.15
CA ILE A 84 -16.09 7.01 -61.23
C ILE A 84 -17.19 6.17 -61.87
N LEU A 85 -18.12 5.65 -61.05
CA LEU A 85 -19.23 4.81 -61.50
C LEU A 85 -20.40 5.62 -62.08
N GLY A 86 -20.34 6.96 -62.07
CA GLY A 86 -21.42 7.82 -62.53
C GLY A 86 -22.69 7.72 -61.67
N GLN A 87 -22.56 7.26 -60.43
CA GLN A 87 -23.67 7.08 -59.49
C GLN A 87 -24.08 8.39 -58.81
N ASN A 88 -23.25 9.43 -58.91
CA ASN A 88 -23.59 10.77 -58.47
C ASN A 88 -22.98 11.84 -59.40
N SER A 89 -23.43 13.09 -59.24
CA SER A 89 -22.92 14.26 -59.98
C SER A 89 -21.79 15.00 -59.26
N LYS A 90 -21.20 14.39 -58.22
CA LYS A 90 -20.11 15.03 -57.46
C LYS A 90 -18.85 15.06 -58.33
N THR A 91 -17.97 16.03 -58.07
CA THR A 91 -16.65 16.10 -58.67
C THR A 91 -15.58 15.57 -57.71
N HIS A 92 -14.39 15.32 -58.22
CA HIS A 92 -13.22 14.99 -57.39
C HIS A 92 -13.04 16.01 -56.24
N ASP A 93 -13.15 17.31 -56.54
CA ASP A 93 -12.96 18.39 -55.55
C ASP A 93 -14.03 18.39 -54.45
N VAL A 94 -15.28 18.02 -54.79
CA VAL A 94 -16.37 17.87 -53.81
C VAL A 94 -16.05 16.74 -52.84
N CYS A 95 -15.54 15.61 -53.33
CA CYS A 95 -15.13 14.50 -52.47
C CYS A 95 -13.97 14.89 -51.54
N THR A 96 -12.97 15.60 -52.05
CA THR A 96 -11.83 16.07 -51.25
C THR A 96 -12.26 17.03 -50.13
N THR A 97 -13.19 17.93 -50.43
CA THR A 97 -13.71 18.91 -49.46
C THR A 97 -14.57 18.27 -48.37
N LEU A 98 -15.35 17.24 -48.72
CA LEU A 98 -16.23 16.53 -47.80
C LEU A 98 -15.44 15.84 -46.68
N ILE A 99 -14.21 15.37 -46.95
CA ILE A 99 -13.30 14.74 -45.97
C ILE A 99 -12.81 15.74 -44.92
N ILE A 100 -12.50 16.97 -45.36
CA ILE A 100 -12.02 18.05 -44.50
C ILE A 100 -13.13 18.47 -43.54
N GLY A 101 -14.36 18.63 -44.05
CA GLY A 101 -15.53 19.03 -43.28
C GLY A 101 -16.12 17.94 -42.38
N HIS A 102 -15.76 16.66 -42.57
CA HIS A 102 -16.34 15.59 -41.78
C HIS A 102 -15.71 15.50 -40.39
N ASP A 103 -16.55 15.63 -39.36
CA ASP A 103 -16.15 15.43 -37.97
C ASP A 103 -16.38 13.98 -37.53
N PRO A 104 -15.32 13.24 -37.13
CA PRO A 104 -15.43 11.89 -36.61
C PRO A 104 -15.61 11.88 -35.07
N ALA A 105 -16.27 12.87 -34.48
CA ALA A 105 -16.50 12.97 -33.02
C ALA A 105 -17.22 11.73 -32.44
N HIS A 106 -18.02 11.02 -33.22
CA HIS A 106 -18.63 9.75 -32.80
C HIS A 106 -17.60 8.64 -32.50
N LEU A 107 -16.33 8.82 -32.88
CA LEU A 107 -15.21 7.94 -32.55
C LEU A 107 -14.42 8.42 -31.32
N ASP A 108 -14.86 9.48 -30.64
CA ASP A 108 -14.22 9.93 -29.41
C ASP A 108 -14.35 8.91 -28.28
N VAL A 109 -13.27 8.78 -27.53
CA VAL A 109 -13.17 7.89 -26.39
C VAL A 109 -12.87 8.73 -25.16
N THR A 110 -13.69 8.58 -24.13
CA THR A 110 -13.42 9.17 -22.82
C THR A 110 -12.35 8.35 -22.11
N TYR A 111 -11.28 9.02 -21.68
CA TYR A 111 -10.21 8.40 -20.91
C TYR A 111 -10.48 8.66 -19.43
N PRO A 112 -10.78 7.65 -18.60
CA PRO A 112 -10.95 7.86 -17.17
C PRO A 112 -9.63 8.34 -16.58
N GLU A 113 -9.65 9.22 -15.58
CA GLU A 113 -8.42 9.68 -14.92
C GLU A 113 -7.72 8.55 -14.15
N ALA A 114 -6.41 8.67 -13.99
CA ALA A 114 -5.67 7.80 -13.10
C ALA A 114 -6.17 8.00 -11.65
N PRO A 115 -6.37 6.92 -10.88
CA PRO A 115 -6.76 7.07 -9.48
C PRO A 115 -5.72 7.90 -8.71
N THR A 116 -6.18 8.84 -7.88
CA THR A 116 -5.30 9.64 -7.01
C THR A 116 -4.62 8.75 -5.97
N THR A 117 -3.40 9.11 -5.56
CA THR A 117 -2.74 8.42 -4.45
C THR A 117 -3.50 8.71 -3.17
N LYS A 118 -3.83 7.65 -2.41
CA LYS A 118 -4.32 7.79 -1.04
C LYS A 118 -3.13 7.63 -0.09
N PRO A 119 -2.93 8.55 0.88
CA PRO A 119 -1.90 8.37 1.89
C PRO A 119 -2.22 7.12 2.70
N CYS A 120 -1.21 6.29 2.90
CA CYS A 120 -1.27 5.14 3.81
C CYS A 120 -0.16 5.37 4.84
N SER A 121 -0.54 5.86 6.02
CA SER A 121 0.43 6.11 7.09
C SER A 121 0.48 4.93 8.02
N THR A 122 1.68 4.38 8.20
CA THR A 122 1.99 3.42 9.26
C THR A 122 2.57 4.11 10.50
N SER A 123 2.64 5.45 10.50
CA SER A 123 3.18 6.24 11.62
C SER A 123 2.43 5.92 12.90
N GLY A 124 3.17 5.53 13.95
CA GLY A 124 2.59 5.13 15.23
C GLY A 124 2.40 3.62 15.39
N TYR A 125 2.40 2.86 14.29
CA TYR A 125 2.19 1.39 14.27
C TYR A 125 3.46 0.62 13.88
N THR A 126 4.62 1.20 14.20
CA THR A 126 5.94 0.63 13.92
C THR A 126 6.66 0.17 15.18
N ARG A 127 6.12 0.48 16.37
CA ARG A 127 6.67 0.08 17.66
C ARG A 127 5.84 -1.04 18.25
N SER A 128 6.48 -1.92 19.00
CA SER A 128 5.88 -3.06 19.67
C SER A 128 5.53 -2.72 21.13
N PRO A 129 4.57 -3.40 21.76
CA PRO A 129 4.10 -3.08 23.11
C PRO A 129 5.14 -2.98 24.24
N CYS A 130 6.31 -3.56 24.05
CA CYS A 130 7.41 -3.48 25.01
C CYS A 130 8.46 -2.42 24.70
N ASP A 131 8.28 -1.65 23.63
CA ASP A 131 9.19 -0.56 23.32
C ASP A 131 8.91 0.62 24.24
N ALA A 132 9.96 1.24 24.75
CA ALA A 132 9.84 2.40 25.64
C ALA A 132 8.98 3.52 25.03
N GLY A 133 9.09 3.73 23.71
CA GLY A 133 8.26 4.71 23.00
C GLY A 133 6.78 4.30 22.88
N TRP A 134 6.47 3.01 22.81
CA TRP A 134 5.07 2.56 22.81
C TRP A 134 4.47 2.69 24.21
N ILE A 135 5.20 2.28 25.24
CA ILE A 135 4.78 2.43 26.64
C ILE A 135 4.58 3.91 27.00
N ALA A 136 5.46 4.79 26.50
CA ALA A 136 5.31 6.23 26.65
C ALA A 136 3.98 6.73 26.06
N ASP A 137 3.68 6.33 24.83
CA ASP A 137 2.49 6.80 24.12
C ASP A 137 1.19 6.19 24.67
N GLU A 138 1.19 4.92 25.06
CA GLU A 138 -0.02 4.17 25.40
C GLU A 138 -0.32 4.12 26.90
N PHE A 139 0.67 4.22 27.78
CA PHE A 139 0.46 4.11 29.24
C PHE A 139 0.82 5.36 30.03
N SER A 140 1.81 6.13 29.59
CA SER A 140 2.41 7.17 30.45
C SER A 140 1.55 8.43 30.59
N GLY A 141 0.51 8.61 29.76
CA GLY A 141 -0.37 9.78 29.81
C GLY A 141 -1.55 9.69 30.79
N TRP A 142 -1.96 8.49 31.20
CA TRP A 142 -3.18 8.29 31.98
C TRP A 142 -3.05 7.30 33.15
N MET A 143 -2.00 6.47 33.19
CA MET A 143 -1.82 5.49 34.25
C MET A 143 -1.35 6.16 35.55
N PRO A 144 -2.03 5.95 36.70
CA PRO A 144 -1.60 6.50 37.98
C PRO A 144 -0.25 5.90 38.43
N SER A 145 0.54 6.69 39.17
CA SER A 145 1.92 6.34 39.56
C SER A 145 2.03 5.18 40.56
N ASP A 146 0.95 4.86 41.28
CA ASP A 146 0.86 3.78 42.25
C ASP A 146 0.44 2.44 41.63
N VAL A 147 0.23 2.40 40.31
CA VAL A 147 -0.17 1.21 39.56
C VAL A 147 0.88 0.86 38.52
N SER A 148 1.16 -0.43 38.37
CA SER A 148 2.02 -0.95 37.31
C SER A 148 1.21 -1.75 36.30
N ALA A 149 1.47 -1.51 35.01
CA ALA A 149 1.01 -2.38 33.93
C ALA A 149 1.49 -3.83 34.15
N ALA A 150 0.77 -4.78 33.57
CA ALA A 150 1.25 -6.16 33.46
C ALA A 150 2.53 -6.23 32.60
N PRO A 151 3.31 -7.33 32.68
CA PRO A 151 4.37 -7.59 31.71
C PRO A 151 3.82 -7.58 30.29
N CYS A 152 4.43 -6.77 29.42
CA CYS A 152 4.05 -6.66 28.02
C CYS A 152 4.57 -7.85 27.19
N SER A 153 3.96 -8.05 26.02
CA SER A 153 4.42 -9.00 25.00
C SER A 153 4.81 -8.28 23.71
N ARG A 154 5.99 -8.62 23.16
CA ARG A 154 6.43 -8.11 21.86
C ARG A 154 5.62 -8.72 20.73
N CYS A 155 5.43 -7.96 19.66
CA CYS A 155 4.82 -8.45 18.44
C CYS A 155 5.72 -9.46 17.71
N SER A 156 5.13 -10.51 17.14
CA SER A 156 5.86 -11.58 16.43
C SER A 156 6.52 -11.14 15.11
N TRP A 157 6.13 -10.00 14.55
CA TRP A 157 6.76 -9.44 13.36
C TRP A 157 8.13 -8.81 13.66
N GLU A 158 8.45 -8.56 14.93
CA GLU A 158 9.80 -8.20 15.33
C GLU A 158 10.67 -9.46 15.26
N THR A 159 11.53 -9.52 14.25
CA THR A 159 12.61 -10.52 14.25
C THR A 159 13.46 -10.29 15.49
N SER A 160 13.57 -11.29 16.37
CA SER A 160 14.45 -11.23 17.54
C SER A 160 15.83 -10.76 17.10
N ALA A 161 16.41 -9.77 17.82
CA ALA A 161 17.79 -9.40 17.60
C ALA A 161 18.67 -10.66 17.67
N PRO A 162 19.66 -10.83 16.77
CA PRO A 162 20.54 -12.00 16.84
C PRO A 162 21.17 -12.06 18.23
N THR A 163 21.05 -13.21 18.88
CA THR A 163 21.74 -13.51 20.14
C THR A 163 23.23 -13.15 19.97
N PRO A 164 23.83 -12.31 20.83
CA PRO A 164 25.26 -12.07 20.78
C PRO A 164 25.99 -13.42 20.80
N ALA A 165 26.93 -13.61 19.86
CA ALA A 165 27.73 -14.82 19.83
C ALA A 165 28.39 -15.03 21.21
N PRO A 166 28.50 -16.29 21.69
CA PRO A 166 29.16 -16.57 22.96
C PRO A 166 30.55 -15.92 22.98
N ALA A 167 30.84 -15.14 24.02
CA ALA A 167 32.16 -14.57 24.22
C ALA A 167 33.19 -15.71 24.21
N SER A 168 34.17 -15.63 23.30
CA SER A 168 35.26 -16.60 23.20
C SER A 168 35.96 -16.71 24.57
N THR A 169 36.04 -17.92 25.09
CA THR A 169 36.75 -18.24 26.33
C THR A 169 38.21 -17.77 26.23
N PRO A 170 38.77 -17.16 27.30
CA PRO A 170 40.17 -16.75 27.30
C PRO A 170 41.06 -17.99 27.16
N THR A 171 41.92 -17.99 26.15
CA THR A 171 42.94 -19.02 25.91
C THR A 171 43.87 -19.11 27.12
N SER A 172 43.87 -20.26 27.79
CA SER A 172 44.79 -20.57 28.88
C SER A 172 46.24 -20.55 28.39
N ALA A 173 47.10 -19.84 29.14
CA ALA A 173 48.52 -19.73 28.86
C ALA A 173 49.23 -21.11 28.89
N PRO A 174 50.22 -21.36 28.03
CA PRO A 174 50.93 -22.64 28.01
C PRO A 174 51.86 -22.80 29.23
N THR A 175 51.78 -23.98 29.85
CA THR A 175 52.61 -24.43 30.97
C THR A 175 54.09 -24.53 30.59
N PRO A 176 55.04 -24.04 31.40
CA PRO A 176 56.48 -24.17 31.12
C PRO A 176 56.97 -25.62 31.22
N ALA A 177 57.81 -26.03 30.28
CA ALA A 177 58.45 -27.35 30.27
C ALA A 177 59.50 -27.48 31.39
N SER A 178 59.48 -28.61 32.08
CA SER A 178 60.42 -28.96 33.16
C SER A 178 61.77 -29.41 32.58
N PRO A 179 62.90 -28.96 33.15
CA PRO A 179 64.24 -29.34 32.66
C PRO A 179 64.68 -30.71 33.20
N ARG A 180 65.57 -31.38 32.47
CA ARG A 180 66.33 -32.57 32.88
C ARG A 180 67.80 -32.20 33.03
#